data_AF-A0A954INR8-F1
#
_entry.id   AF-A0A954INR8-F1
#
_cell.length_a   1.000
_cell.length_b   1.000
_cell.length_c   1.000
_cell.angle_alpha   90.00
_cell.angle_beta   90.00
_cell.angle_gamma   90.00
#
_symmetry.space_group_name_H-M   'P 1'
#
loop_
_entity.id
_entity.type
_entity.pdbx_description
1 polymer ?
#
loop_
_entity_poly.entity_id
_entity_poly.type
_entity_poly.pdbx_seq_one_letter_code
_entity_poly.pdbx_strand_id
1 'polypeptide(L)'
;PPDQRKLEQSYRQQLKDRYDIRFNHLYAITNMPISRFLDDLLTSGRYEHYMQLLVNSFNLDALEELMCRTTLSVDWQGYLFDCDFNQMLDLPISTASGMHIREYKANLLSDQPISVGRHCYGCTAGAGSSCQGALLTLQ
;
A
#
# COMPACT_ATOMS: atom_id res chain seq x y z
N PRO A 1 -0.72 0.51 11.03
CA PRO A 1 0.35 0.18 12.01
C PRO A 1 0.43 1.25 13.11
N PRO A 2 1.00 0.97 14.29
CA PRO A 2 1.40 2.01 15.25
C PRO A 2 2.42 2.99 14.65
N ASP A 3 2.69 4.10 15.37
CA ASP A 3 3.69 5.10 14.95
C ASP A 3 5.05 4.47 14.64
N GLN A 4 5.55 4.73 13.42
CA GLN A 4 6.78 4.12 12.90
C GLN A 4 8.01 4.51 13.72
N ARG A 5 8.11 5.76 14.20
CA ARG A 5 9.26 6.24 14.98
C ARG A 5 9.34 5.53 16.33
N LYS A 6 8.20 5.39 17.02
CA LYS A 6 8.10 4.64 18.28
C LYS A 6 8.41 3.17 18.10
N LEU A 7 7.93 2.56 17.01
CA LEU A 7 8.28 1.19 16.65
C LEU A 7 9.78 1.04 16.40
N GLU A 8 10.38 1.94 15.61
CA GLU A 8 11.82 1.90 15.32
C GLU A 8 12.65 1.91 16.60
N GLN A 9 12.38 2.85 17.51
CA GLN A 9 13.09 2.95 18.79
C GLN A 9 12.96 1.68 19.62
N SER A 10 11.74 1.15 19.72
CA SER A 10 11.45 -0.07 20.47
C SER A 10 12.18 -1.27 19.89
N TYR A 11 12.15 -1.44 18.57
CA TYR A 11 12.83 -2.54 17.88
C TYR A 11 14.35 -2.41 17.96
N ARG A 12 14.92 -1.20 17.86
CA ARG A 12 16.35 -0.98 18.07
C ARG A 12 16.80 -1.48 19.44
N GLN A 13 16.07 -1.09 20.49
CA GLN A 13 16.41 -1.50 21.85
C GLN A 13 16.30 -3.01 22.01
N GLN A 14 15.15 -3.59 21.67
CA GLN A 14 14.88 -5.02 21.90
C GLN A 14 15.81 -5.92 21.07
N LEU A 15 16.09 -5.57 19.81
CA LEU A 15 16.96 -6.36 18.95
C LEU A 15 18.43 -6.24 19.34
N LYS A 16 18.86 -5.07 19.80
CA LYS A 16 20.23 -4.86 20.29
C LYS A 16 20.48 -5.63 21.59
N ASP A 17 19.59 -5.48 22.58
CA ASP A 17 19.79 -6.06 23.91
C ASP A 17 19.75 -7.59 23.89
N ARG A 18 18.85 -8.18 23.10
CA ARG A 18 18.61 -9.62 23.10
C ARG A 18 19.52 -10.37 22.12
N TYR A 19 19.90 -9.74 21.01
CA TYR A 19 20.52 -10.43 19.87
C TYR A 19 21.73 -9.71 19.27
N ASP A 20 22.16 -8.58 19.84
CA ASP A 20 23.21 -7.73 19.31
C ASP A 20 22.94 -7.12 17.91
N ILE A 21 21.70 -7.24 17.40
CA ILE A 21 21.32 -6.83 16.05
C ILE A 21 21.18 -5.31 15.99
N ARG A 22 21.75 -4.71 14.93
CA ARG A 22 21.61 -3.30 14.57
C ARG A 22 21.02 -3.19 13.16
N PHE A 23 20.20 -2.18 12.93
CA PHE A 23 19.63 -1.87 11.62
C PHE A 23 19.58 -0.36 11.40
N ASN A 24 19.37 0.09 10.16
CA ASN A 24 19.44 1.51 9.80
C ASN A 24 18.09 2.22 9.89
N HIS A 25 17.02 1.61 9.42
CA HIS A 25 15.67 2.17 9.44
C HIS A 25 14.64 1.06 9.63
N LEU A 26 13.50 1.39 10.26
CA LEU A 26 12.32 0.52 10.32
C LEU A 26 11.19 1.16 9.54
N TYR A 27 10.60 0.38 8.62
CA TYR A 27 9.42 0.78 7.86
C TYR A 27 8.23 -0.05 8.31
N ALA A 28 7.16 0.64 8.72
CA ALA A 28 5.92 0.01 9.15
C ALA A 28 4.91 0.10 8.00
N ILE A 29 4.48 -1.05 7.50
CA ILE A 29 3.58 -1.17 6.35
C ILE A 29 2.29 -1.84 6.81
N THR A 30 1.15 -1.36 6.31
CA THR A 30 -0.15 -2.00 6.51
C THR A 30 -0.20 -3.31 5.73
N ASN A 31 -0.59 -4.41 6.38
CA ASN A 31 -0.81 -5.68 5.68
C ASN A 31 -2.02 -5.55 4.75
N MET A 32 -1.80 -5.60 3.44
CA MET A 32 -2.91 -5.50 2.49
C MET A 32 -3.77 -6.76 2.53
N PRO A 33 -5.10 -6.64 2.60
CA PRO A 33 -6.03 -7.78 2.67
C PRO A 33 -6.20 -8.44 1.29
N ILE A 34 -5.11 -8.94 0.72
CA ILE A 34 -5.03 -9.60 -0.59
C ILE A 34 -4.28 -10.93 -0.47
N SER A 35 -4.45 -11.82 -1.45
CA SER A 35 -3.72 -13.08 -1.59
C SER A 35 -3.65 -13.86 -0.25
N ARG A 36 -2.48 -14.32 0.16
CA ARG A 36 -2.28 -15.13 1.37
C ARG A 36 -2.88 -14.52 2.64
N PHE A 37 -2.76 -13.20 2.83
CA PHE A 37 -3.30 -12.58 4.03
C PHE A 37 -4.83 -12.51 3.99
N LEU A 38 -5.42 -12.36 2.80
CA LEU A 38 -6.87 -12.50 2.61
C LEU A 38 -7.32 -13.92 2.94
N ASP A 39 -6.63 -14.95 2.46
CA ASP A 39 -6.97 -16.36 2.74
C ASP A 39 -6.94 -16.65 4.25
N ASP A 40 -5.94 -16.14 4.95
CA ASP A 40 -5.82 -16.26 6.41
C ASP A 40 -6.97 -15.55 7.13
N LEU A 41 -7.34 -14.33 6.68
CA LEU A 41 -8.45 -13.55 7.24
C LEU A 41 -9.80 -14.24 7.04
N LEU A 42 -10.03 -14.84 5.87
CA LEU A 42 -11.25 -15.56 5.54
C LEU A 42 -11.34 -16.86 6.35
N THR A 43 -10.28 -17.67 6.34
CA THR A 43 -10.21 -18.95 7.08
C THR A 43 -10.41 -18.75 8.58
N SER A 44 -9.91 -17.63 9.12
CA SER A 44 -10.06 -17.29 10.54
C SER A 44 -11.33 -16.51 10.89
N GLY A 45 -12.20 -16.20 9.92
CA GLY A 45 -13.42 -15.43 10.13
C GLY A 45 -13.20 -13.96 10.54
N ARG A 46 -12.00 -13.40 10.29
CA ARG A 46 -11.61 -12.04 10.70
C ARG A 46 -11.70 -11.00 9.58
N TYR A 47 -12.02 -11.41 8.35
CA TYR A 47 -12.02 -10.51 7.19
C TYR A 47 -12.87 -9.26 7.38
N GLU A 48 -14.14 -9.40 7.75
CA GLU A 48 -15.06 -8.26 7.91
C GLU A 48 -14.57 -7.29 9.00
N HIS A 49 -14.10 -7.83 10.13
CA HIS A 49 -13.55 -7.01 11.20
C HIS A 49 -12.29 -6.24 10.75
N TYR A 50 -11.40 -6.90 10.01
CA TYR A 50 -10.19 -6.27 9.51
C TYR A 50 -10.50 -5.18 8.47
N MET A 51 -11.41 -5.44 7.54
CA MET A 51 -11.88 -4.42 6.59
C MET A 51 -12.50 -3.23 7.30
N GLN A 52 -13.34 -3.46 8.32
CA GLN A 52 -13.93 -2.38 9.11
C GLN A 52 -12.86 -1.55 9.84
N LEU A 53 -11.80 -2.18 10.35
CA LEU A 53 -10.67 -1.46 10.94
C LEU A 53 -10.00 -0.54 9.91
N LEU A 54 -9.75 -1.03 8.70
CA LEU A 54 -9.13 -0.22 7.64
C LEU A 54 -10.02 0.97 7.23
N VAL A 55 -11.33 0.73 7.06
CA VAL A 55 -12.31 1.79 6.74
C VAL A 55 -12.38 2.83 7.85
N ASN A 56 -12.48 2.39 9.12
CA ASN A 56 -12.52 3.30 10.27
C ASN A 56 -11.21 4.07 10.47
N SER A 57 -10.10 3.53 9.96
CA SER A 57 -8.79 4.16 10.00
C SER A 57 -8.49 5.01 8.77
N PHE A 58 -9.44 5.16 7.83
CA PHE A 58 -9.23 5.96 6.63
C PHE A 58 -8.78 7.37 6.98
N ASN A 59 -7.67 7.80 6.38
CA ASN A 59 -7.10 9.12 6.60
C ASN A 59 -6.97 9.88 5.27
N LEU A 60 -7.68 11.01 5.18
CA LEU A 60 -7.64 11.90 4.01
C LEU A 60 -6.25 12.50 3.78
N ASP A 61 -5.50 12.79 4.84
CA ASP A 61 -4.19 13.43 4.74
C ASP A 61 -3.19 12.52 4.01
N ALA A 62 -3.37 11.20 4.09
CA ALA A 62 -2.51 10.23 3.42
C ALA A 62 -2.74 10.17 1.90
N LEU A 63 -3.84 10.73 1.38
CA LEU A 63 -4.22 10.62 -0.02
C LEU A 63 -3.18 11.25 -0.95
N GLU A 64 -2.69 12.46 -0.63
CA GLU A 64 -1.78 13.20 -1.52
C GLU A 64 -0.43 12.50 -1.71
N GLU A 65 -0.02 11.70 -0.71
CA GLU A 65 1.26 10.99 -0.69
C GLU A 65 1.16 9.55 -1.24
N LEU A 66 -0.02 9.11 -1.70
CA LEU A 66 -0.18 7.75 -2.24
C LEU A 66 0.63 7.57 -3.53
N MET A 67 1.38 6.45 -3.60
CA MET A 67 2.22 6.12 -4.75
C MET A 67 1.44 6.05 -6.08
N CYS A 68 0.17 5.60 -6.06
CA CYS A 68 -0.66 5.49 -7.26
C CYS A 68 -1.02 6.83 -7.93
N ARG A 69 -0.67 7.97 -7.30
CA ARG A 69 -0.85 9.30 -7.89
C ARG A 69 0.33 9.75 -8.75
N THR A 70 1.50 9.18 -8.52
CA THR A 70 2.77 9.65 -9.11
C THR A 70 3.59 8.54 -9.77
N THR A 71 3.22 7.28 -9.54
CA THR A 71 3.93 6.10 -10.02
C THR A 71 2.94 5.14 -10.68
N LEU A 72 3.41 4.41 -11.69
CA LEU A 72 2.68 3.33 -12.34
C LEU A 72 3.44 2.02 -12.13
N SER A 73 2.70 0.91 -12.04
CA SER A 73 3.28 -0.43 -12.14
C SER A 73 3.16 -0.95 -13.56
N VAL A 74 4.17 -1.69 -13.99
CA VAL A 74 4.24 -2.28 -15.34
C VAL A 74 4.48 -3.78 -15.16
N ASP A 75 3.59 -4.60 -15.72
CA ASP A 75 3.80 -6.04 -15.67
C ASP A 75 4.90 -6.52 -16.63
N TRP A 76 5.21 -7.80 -16.57
CA TRP A 76 6.24 -8.42 -17.41
C TRP A 76 5.89 -8.46 -18.91
N GLN A 77 4.61 -8.28 -19.26
CA GLN A 77 4.13 -8.20 -20.65
C GLN A 77 4.11 -6.76 -21.16
N GLY A 78 4.25 -5.77 -20.28
CA GLY A 78 4.24 -4.35 -20.59
C GLY A 78 2.90 -3.65 -20.35
N TYR A 79 1.92 -4.27 -19.70
CA TYR A 79 0.64 -3.65 -19.34
C TYR A 79 0.76 -2.78 -18.08
N LEU A 80 0.04 -1.66 -18.08
CA LEU A 80 0.07 -0.65 -17.03
C LEU A 80 -1.02 -0.85 -15.97
N PHE A 81 -0.66 -0.60 -14.72
CA PHE A 81 -1.51 -0.63 -13.53
C PHE A 81 -1.22 0.60 -12.66
N ASP A 82 -2.20 1.12 -11.92
CA ASP A 82 -1.98 2.29 -11.05
C ASP A 82 -1.04 2.00 -9.87
N CYS A 83 -0.92 0.74 -9.45
CA CYS A 83 0.02 0.30 -8.43
C CYS A 83 0.32 -1.20 -8.53
N ASP A 84 1.28 -1.66 -7.74
CA ASP A 84 1.65 -3.06 -7.62
C ASP A 84 0.50 -3.93 -7.07
N PHE A 85 -0.30 -3.43 -6.12
CA PHE A 85 -1.48 -4.15 -5.64
C PHE A 85 -2.56 -4.30 -6.71
N ASN A 86 -2.78 -3.29 -7.54
CA ASN A 86 -3.67 -3.37 -8.69
C ASN A 86 -3.16 -4.44 -9.68
N GLN A 87 -1.85 -4.49 -9.93
CA GLN A 87 -1.23 -5.55 -10.73
C GLN A 87 -1.42 -6.94 -10.12
N MET A 88 -1.25 -7.09 -8.81
CA MET A 88 -1.45 -8.39 -8.13
C MET A 88 -2.93 -8.84 -8.09
N LEU A 89 -3.86 -7.94 -8.37
CA LEU A 89 -5.30 -8.21 -8.41
C LEU A 89 -5.87 -8.22 -9.82
N ASP A 90 -5.01 -8.16 -10.85
CA ASP A 90 -5.40 -8.05 -12.26
C ASP A 90 -6.40 -6.89 -12.50
N LEU A 91 -6.20 -5.77 -11.81
CA LEU A 91 -7.02 -4.55 -11.89
C LEU A 91 -6.31 -3.49 -12.75
N PRO A 92 -6.49 -3.49 -14.09
CA PRO A 92 -5.79 -2.57 -14.97
C PRO A 92 -6.19 -1.11 -14.70
N ILE A 93 -5.37 -0.18 -15.20
CA ILE A 93 -5.73 1.24 -15.22
C ILE A 93 -7.10 1.46 -15.90
N SER A 94 -7.83 2.50 -15.50
CA SER A 94 -9.22 2.78 -15.91
C SER A 94 -9.47 3.00 -17.42
N THR A 95 -8.44 2.94 -18.26
CA THR A 95 -8.60 3.02 -19.72
C THR A 95 -9.22 1.74 -20.27
N ALA A 96 -10.17 1.86 -21.19
CA ALA A 96 -11.14 0.82 -21.62
C ALA A 96 -10.58 -0.55 -22.09
N SER A 97 -9.27 -0.75 -22.15
CA SER A 97 -8.61 -2.00 -22.56
C SER A 97 -7.37 -2.37 -21.73
N GLY A 98 -7.05 -1.60 -20.68
CA GLY A 98 -5.67 -1.51 -20.21
C GLY A 98 -4.77 -0.85 -21.27
N MET A 99 -3.62 -0.34 -20.85
CA MET A 99 -2.65 0.32 -21.73
C MET A 99 -1.34 -0.45 -21.70
N HIS A 100 -0.77 -0.70 -22.87
CA HIS A 100 0.58 -1.22 -22.96
C HIS A 100 1.59 -0.05 -22.93
N ILE A 101 2.74 -0.20 -22.28
CA ILE A 101 3.74 0.87 -22.09
C ILE A 101 4.25 1.47 -23.41
N ARG A 102 4.25 0.69 -24.50
CA ARG A 102 4.59 1.17 -25.85
C ARG A 102 3.60 2.19 -26.41
N GLU A 103 2.36 2.19 -25.91
CA GLU A 103 1.29 3.09 -26.33
C GLU A 103 1.19 4.32 -25.41
N TYR A 104 1.95 4.31 -24.30
CA TYR A 104 1.93 5.37 -23.31
C TYR A 104 2.33 6.72 -23.90
N LYS A 105 1.52 7.73 -23.59
CA LYS A 105 1.82 9.14 -23.79
C LYS A 105 1.39 9.87 -22.53
N ALA A 106 2.18 10.84 -22.07
CA ALA A 106 1.96 11.52 -20.79
C ALA A 106 0.54 12.07 -20.65
N ASN A 107 -0.01 12.65 -21.71
CA ASN A 107 -1.35 13.23 -21.75
C ASN A 107 -2.50 12.22 -21.72
N LEU A 108 -2.24 10.92 -21.91
CA LEU A 108 -3.29 9.90 -21.88
C LEU A 108 -3.64 9.46 -20.46
N LEU A 109 -2.73 9.65 -19.51
CA LEU A 109 -2.93 9.26 -18.11
C LEU A 109 -3.10 10.46 -17.18
N SER A 110 -2.76 11.67 -17.63
CA SER A 110 -3.11 12.90 -16.91
C SER A 110 -4.62 12.98 -16.70
N ASP A 111 -5.01 13.31 -15.47
CA ASP A 111 -6.41 13.48 -15.03
C ASP A 111 -7.30 12.24 -15.22
N GLN A 112 -6.71 11.07 -15.47
CA GLN A 112 -7.48 9.82 -15.48
C GLN A 112 -7.75 9.35 -14.06
N PRO A 113 -8.94 8.77 -13.80
CA PRO A 113 -9.23 8.20 -12.50
C PRO A 113 -8.35 6.97 -12.25
N ILE A 114 -7.84 6.87 -11.02
CA ILE A 114 -7.14 5.68 -10.52
C ILE A 114 -8.15 4.55 -10.32
N SER A 115 -7.83 3.34 -10.78
CA SER A 115 -8.64 2.16 -10.49
C SER A 115 -8.55 1.84 -8.99
N VAL A 116 -9.68 1.88 -8.28
CA VAL A 116 -9.74 1.65 -6.84
C VAL A 116 -10.41 0.32 -6.49
N GLY A 117 -9.99 -0.27 -5.37
CA GLY A 117 -10.57 -1.48 -4.80
C GLY A 117 -10.53 -1.49 -3.28
N ARG A 118 -11.05 -2.55 -2.65
CA ARG A 118 -11.09 -2.66 -1.19
C ARG A 118 -9.70 -2.59 -0.53
N HIS A 119 -8.67 -3.07 -1.21
CA HIS A 119 -7.29 -3.03 -0.72
C HIS A 119 -6.77 -1.58 -0.56
N CYS A 120 -7.33 -0.60 -1.27
CA CYS A 120 -6.90 0.79 -1.18
C CYS A 120 -7.08 1.37 0.24
N TYR A 121 -8.07 0.86 1.00
CA TYR A 121 -8.22 1.23 2.41
C TYR A 121 -6.97 0.90 3.24
N GLY A 122 -6.19 -0.11 2.86
CA GLY A 122 -4.92 -0.43 3.51
C GLY A 122 -3.84 0.64 3.28
N CYS A 123 -3.79 1.22 2.08
CA CYS A 123 -2.84 2.28 1.73
C CYS A 123 -3.19 3.61 2.42
N THR A 124 -4.48 3.86 2.65
CA THR A 124 -4.99 5.11 3.24
C THR A 124 -5.20 5.03 4.76
N ALA A 125 -5.05 3.85 5.36
CA ALA A 125 -5.32 3.67 6.79
C ALA A 125 -4.23 4.30 7.68
N GLY A 126 -4.65 5.03 8.71
CA GLY A 126 -3.78 5.59 9.74
C GLY A 126 -2.85 6.65 9.18
N ALA A 127 -1.53 6.44 9.31
CA ALA A 127 -0.51 7.33 8.75
C ALA A 127 -0.27 7.11 7.24
N GLY A 128 -1.12 6.35 6.57
CA GLY A 128 -0.88 5.87 5.22
C GLY A 128 0.20 4.78 5.17
N SER A 129 0.29 4.07 4.04
CA SER A 129 1.22 2.97 3.87
C SER A 129 1.77 2.91 2.45
N SER A 130 3.09 2.79 2.33
CA SER A 130 3.80 2.59 1.08
C SER A 130 4.98 1.63 1.27
N CYS A 131 5.69 1.30 0.18
CA CYS A 131 6.96 0.56 0.25
C CYS A 131 8.04 1.29 1.08
N GLN A 132 7.85 2.59 1.35
CA GLN A 132 8.72 3.42 2.18
C GLN A 132 8.17 3.62 3.60
N GLY A 133 7.22 2.78 4.02
CA GLY A 133 6.60 2.84 5.34
C GLY A 133 5.44 3.84 5.41
N ALA A 134 5.29 4.48 6.58
CA ALA A 134 4.27 5.48 6.82
C ALA A 134 4.45 6.71 5.92
N LEU A 135 3.36 7.17 5.31
CA LEU A 135 3.37 8.34 4.42
C LEU A 135 3.37 9.65 5.21
N LEU A 136 2.63 9.67 6.31
CA LEU A 136 2.55 10.80 7.20
C LEU A 136 3.58 10.64 8.30
N THR A 137 4.43 11.65 8.42
CA THR A 137 5.19 11.83 9.65
C THR A 137 4.27 12.55 10.61
N LEU A 138 3.69 11.84 11.59
CA LEU A 138 3.04 12.53 12.73
C LEU A 138 4.07 13.52 13.26
N GLN A 139 3.74 14.82 13.33
CA GLN A 139 4.62 15.82 13.95
C GLN A 139 4.82 15.46 15.42
#